data_AF-A0A9N9E9G0-F1
#
_entry.id   AF-A0A9N9E9G0-F1
#
_cell.length_a   1.000
_cell.length_b   1.000
_cell.length_c   1.000
_cell.angle_alpha   90.00
_cell.angle_beta   90.00
_cell.angle_gamma   90.00
#
_symmetry.space_group_name_H-M   'P 1'
#
loop_
_entity.id
_entity.type
_entity.pdbx_description
1 polymer ?
#
loop_
_entity_poly.entity_id
_entity_poly.type
_entity_poly.pdbx_seq_one_letter_code
_entity_poly.pdbx_strand_id
1 'polypeptide(L)'
;CGAQVTDVNLLPGSILNITVQSPDYDNSAGTSAIGHFTMHADNGVYCRFLYDPIWVNGCTCENCENIPLAYTSQWYFYRPTPPKGTYFDVWITIYWNCDTEGGAVVADCNSEIVHHRDFVK
;
A
#
# COMPACT_ATOMS: atom_id res chain seq x y z
N CYS A 1 14.19 2.70 -7.20
CA CYS A 1 13.66 3.22 -5.94
C CYS A 1 12.93 4.52 -6.23
N GLY A 2 11.81 4.78 -5.57
CA GLY A 2 10.97 5.95 -5.84
C GLY A 2 9.49 5.72 -5.54
N ALA A 3 9.12 4.53 -5.04
CA ALA A 3 7.78 4.32 -4.51
C ALA A 3 7.65 5.06 -3.18
N GLN A 4 6.47 5.55 -2.88
CA GLN A 4 6.25 6.36 -1.68
C GLN A 4 4.81 6.25 -1.15
N VAL A 5 4.67 6.55 0.13
CA VAL A 5 3.37 6.85 0.76
C VAL A 5 3.20 8.37 0.68
N THR A 6 2.15 8.83 -0.01
CA THR A 6 1.91 10.26 -0.24
C THR A 6 0.90 10.85 0.74
N ASP A 7 0.01 10.04 1.28
CA ASP A 7 -0.91 10.41 2.35
C ASP A 7 -1.24 9.17 3.19
N VAL A 8 -1.31 9.33 4.51
CA VAL A 8 -1.76 8.27 5.41
C VAL A 8 -2.49 8.88 6.59
N ASN A 9 -3.62 8.28 6.95
CA ASN A 9 -4.47 8.75 8.04
C ASN A 9 -5.11 7.57 8.78
N LEU A 10 -5.19 7.67 10.10
CA LEU A 10 -6.01 6.79 10.93
C LEU A 10 -7.34 7.47 11.21
N LEU A 11 -8.40 6.95 10.59
CA LEU A 11 -9.76 7.46 10.71
C LEU A 11 -10.51 6.82 11.88
N PRO A 12 -11.57 7.46 12.39
CA PRO A 12 -12.49 6.83 13.35
C PRO A 12 -13.05 5.50 12.82
N GLY A 13 -13.32 4.57 13.72
CA GLY A 13 -13.83 3.24 13.36
C GLY A 13 -12.74 2.26 12.94
N SER A 14 -11.49 2.51 13.34
CA SER A 14 -10.35 1.60 13.13
C SER A 14 -10.03 1.39 11.66
N ILE A 15 -10.01 2.49 10.91
CA ILE A 15 -9.72 2.51 9.48
C ILE A 15 -8.39 3.20 9.26
N LEU A 16 -7.46 2.50 8.61
CA LEU A 16 -6.30 3.11 7.99
C LEU A 16 -6.67 3.50 6.55
N ASN A 17 -6.55 4.78 6.22
CA ASN A 17 -6.67 5.29 4.86
C ASN A 17 -5.28 5.68 4.35
N ILE A 18 -4.79 4.99 3.33
CA ILE A 18 -3.42 5.18 2.82
C ILE A 18 -3.45 5.38 1.31
N THR A 19 -2.69 6.37 0.84
CA THR A 19 -2.39 6.60 -0.57
C THR A 19 -0.93 6.30 -0.82
N VAL A 20 -0.69 5.39 -1.74
CA VAL A 20 0.66 5.04 -2.20
C VAL A 20 0.86 5.47 -3.64
N GLN A 21 2.11 5.63 -4.03
CA GLN A 21 2.50 5.97 -5.39
C GLN A 21 3.69 5.13 -5.80
N SER A 22 3.63 4.55 -7.00
CA SER A 22 4.79 3.91 -7.66
C SER A 22 5.74 4.97 -8.23
N PRO A 23 7.00 4.64 -8.54
CA PRO A 23 7.87 5.56 -9.24
C PRO A 23 7.31 5.86 -10.64
N ASP A 24 7.44 7.11 -11.08
CA ASP A 24 6.96 7.56 -12.39
C ASP A 24 7.98 7.20 -13.47
N TYR A 25 7.62 6.25 -14.35
CA TYR A 25 8.46 5.78 -15.46
C TYR A 25 7.85 6.07 -16.85
N ASP A 26 6.85 6.96 -16.95
CA ASP A 26 6.19 7.36 -18.21
C ASP A 26 5.53 6.21 -19.02
N ASN A 27 5.52 4.97 -18.50
CA ASN A 27 5.11 3.76 -19.22
C ASN A 27 3.76 3.19 -18.74
N SER A 28 2.95 3.97 -18.01
CA SER A 28 1.68 3.52 -17.41
C SER A 28 1.80 2.35 -16.42
N ALA A 29 3.01 2.07 -15.92
CA ALA A 29 3.26 1.08 -14.86
C ALA A 29 3.02 1.68 -13.47
N GLY A 30 1.79 2.18 -13.26
CA GLY A 30 1.33 2.67 -11.97
C GLY A 30 1.33 1.60 -10.87
N THR A 31 0.72 1.90 -9.71
CA THR A 31 0.70 0.92 -8.61
C THR A 31 -0.15 -0.29 -9.01
N SER A 32 0.49 -1.45 -9.21
CA SER A 32 -0.16 -2.69 -9.68
C SER A 32 -0.72 -3.53 -8.54
N ALA A 33 0.03 -3.62 -7.43
CA ALA A 33 -0.40 -4.34 -6.24
C ALA A 33 0.18 -3.70 -4.98
N ILE A 34 -0.46 -3.98 -3.84
CA ILE A 34 0.04 -3.61 -2.53
C ILE A 34 -0.02 -4.82 -1.60
N GLY A 35 0.94 -4.94 -0.69
CA GLY A 35 0.98 -6.07 0.23
C GLY A 35 1.95 -5.89 1.39
N HIS A 36 2.01 -6.92 2.24
CA HIS A 36 2.92 -7.00 3.39
C HIS A 36 2.91 -5.74 4.24
N PHE A 37 1.76 -5.47 4.83
CA PHE A 37 1.52 -4.21 5.52
C PHE A 37 1.67 -4.38 7.04
N THR A 38 2.38 -3.45 7.69
CA THR A 38 2.50 -3.39 9.16
C THR A 38 2.26 -1.96 9.63
N MET A 39 1.49 -1.79 10.70
CA MET A 39 1.30 -0.53 11.40
C MET A 39 1.68 -0.69 12.86
N HIS A 40 2.38 0.31 13.39
CA HIS A 40 2.70 0.41 14.80
C HIS A 40 2.44 1.85 15.27
N ALA A 41 1.66 2.03 16.33
CA ALA A 41 1.45 3.33 16.97
C ALA A 41 2.14 3.36 18.32
N ASP A 42 2.63 4.54 18.72
CA ASP A 42 3.39 4.75 19.96
C ASP A 42 2.60 4.38 21.23
N ASN A 43 1.27 4.35 21.15
CA ASN A 43 0.40 3.91 22.25
C ASN A 43 0.27 2.37 22.36
N GLY A 44 1.07 1.61 21.60
CA GLY A 44 1.11 0.15 21.62
C GLY A 44 0.14 -0.54 20.67
N VAL A 45 -0.61 0.20 19.84
CA VAL A 45 -1.41 -0.42 18.77
C VAL A 45 -0.47 -1.00 17.71
N TYR A 46 -0.57 -2.30 17.47
CA TYR A 46 0.18 -3.00 16.43
C TYR A 46 -0.80 -3.78 15.56
N CYS A 47 -0.66 -3.65 14.24
CA CYS A 47 -1.47 -4.35 13.26
C CYS A 47 -0.59 -4.84 12.12
N ARG A 48 -0.77 -6.11 11.74
CA ARG A 48 -0.07 -6.70 10.61
C ARG A 48 -1.09 -7.30 9.66
N PHE A 49 -1.00 -6.89 8.41
CA PHE A 49 -1.85 -7.33 7.32
C PHE A 49 -0.94 -8.09 6.36
N LEU A 50 -0.69 -9.35 6.73
CA LEU A 50 0.03 -10.32 5.91
C LEU A 50 -0.97 -11.03 5.02
N TYR A 51 -1.16 -10.48 3.83
CA TYR A 51 -1.84 -11.18 2.75
C TYR A 51 -0.89 -11.30 1.57
N ASP A 52 -1.18 -12.26 0.70
CA ASP A 52 -0.67 -12.23 -0.66
C ASP A 52 -0.92 -10.82 -1.25
N PRO A 53 -0.02 -10.31 -2.12
CA PRO A 53 -0.21 -9.00 -2.74
C PRO A 53 -1.62 -8.89 -3.32
N ILE A 54 -2.32 -7.82 -2.94
CA ILE A 54 -3.65 -7.53 -3.48
C ILE A 54 -3.45 -6.68 -4.72
N TRP A 55 -3.91 -7.18 -5.86
CA TRP A 55 -3.96 -6.40 -7.09
C TRP A 55 -4.91 -5.22 -6.94
N VAL A 56 -4.48 -4.06 -7.41
CA VAL A 56 -5.21 -2.80 -7.30
C VAL A 56 -5.34 -2.14 -8.67
N ASN A 57 -6.07 -1.03 -8.76
CA ASN A 57 -6.25 -0.29 -10.01
C ASN A 57 -6.80 -1.14 -11.18
N GLY A 58 -7.57 -2.19 -10.87
CA GLY A 58 -8.12 -3.09 -11.90
C GLY A 58 -7.10 -4.07 -12.49
N CYS A 59 -5.87 -4.12 -11.96
CA CYS A 59 -4.92 -5.15 -12.32
C CYS A 59 -5.40 -6.53 -11.86
N THR A 60 -5.00 -7.54 -12.62
CA THR A 60 -5.17 -8.95 -12.33
C THR A 60 -3.91 -9.70 -12.74
N CYS A 61 -3.89 -11.01 -12.54
CA CYS A 61 -2.80 -11.86 -13.04
C CYS A 61 -2.66 -11.85 -14.58
N GLU A 62 -3.64 -11.36 -15.32
CA GLU A 62 -3.70 -11.45 -16.78
C GLU A 62 -3.76 -10.09 -17.48
N ASN A 63 -4.01 -9.00 -16.74
CA ASN A 63 -4.16 -7.66 -17.31
C ASN A 63 -3.77 -6.59 -16.29
N CYS A 64 -2.93 -5.63 -16.70
CA CYS A 64 -2.50 -4.53 -15.87
C CYS A 64 -2.06 -3.36 -16.77
N GLU A 65 -3.02 -2.73 -17.45
CA GLU A 65 -2.80 -1.62 -18.38
C GLU A 65 -3.46 -0.30 -17.89
N ASN A 66 -2.91 0.85 -18.28
CA ASN A 66 -3.44 2.19 -17.97
C ASN A 66 -3.64 2.47 -16.47
N ILE A 67 -2.64 2.12 -15.67
CA ILE A 67 -2.72 2.15 -14.22
C ILE A 67 -2.35 3.55 -13.69
N PRO A 68 -3.16 4.17 -12.81
CA PRO A 68 -2.78 5.38 -12.10
C PRO A 68 -1.51 5.18 -11.26
N LEU A 69 -0.64 6.19 -11.26
CA LEU A 69 0.58 6.19 -10.41
C LEU A 69 0.22 6.03 -8.94
N ALA A 70 -0.79 6.78 -8.49
CA ALA A 70 -1.26 6.79 -7.11
C ALA A 70 -2.48 5.90 -6.90
N TYR A 71 -2.55 5.23 -5.75
CA TYR A 71 -3.68 4.41 -5.36
C TYR A 71 -4.02 4.61 -3.88
N THR A 72 -5.29 4.89 -3.59
CA THR A 72 -5.81 5.04 -2.24
C THR A 72 -6.59 3.78 -1.83
N SER A 73 -6.29 3.27 -0.64
CA SER A 73 -6.97 2.11 -0.06
C SER A 73 -7.33 2.33 1.41
N GLN A 74 -8.34 1.59 1.85
CA GLN A 74 -8.82 1.59 3.23
C GLN A 74 -8.71 0.20 3.83
N TRP A 75 -8.19 0.13 5.04
CA TRP A 75 -7.92 -1.12 5.75
C TRP A 75 -8.48 -1.05 7.16
N TYR A 76 -9.31 -2.03 7.50
CA TYR A 76 -9.87 -2.16 8.84
C TYR A 76 -8.90 -2.89 9.76
N PHE A 77 -8.66 -2.36 10.96
CA PHE A 77 -7.89 -3.05 11.99
C PHE A 77 -8.69 -3.31 13.26
N TYR A 78 -8.38 -4.40 13.97
CA TYR A 78 -9.13 -4.86 15.13
C TYR A 78 -8.68 -4.23 16.46
N ARG A 79 -8.41 -2.92 16.46
CA ARG A 79 -8.00 -2.13 17.64
C ARG A 79 -8.65 -0.74 17.60
N PRO A 80 -8.92 -0.09 18.75
CA PRO A 80 -9.40 1.29 18.74
C PRO A 80 -8.44 2.21 17.98
N THR A 81 -8.98 3.17 17.22
CA THR A 81 -8.18 4.22 16.59
C THR A 81 -7.37 4.96 17.68
N PRO A 82 -6.04 5.10 17.54
CA PRO A 82 -5.23 5.86 18.49
C PRO A 82 -5.74 7.30 18.68
N PRO A 83 -5.57 7.91 19.86
CA PRO A 83 -5.96 9.30 20.10
C PRO A 83 -5.26 10.27 19.13
N LYS A 84 -5.91 11.41 18.85
CA LYS A 84 -5.30 12.51 18.10
C LYS A 84 -3.95 12.92 18.69
N GLY A 85 -2.98 13.19 17.83
CA GLY A 85 -1.59 13.49 18.19
C GLY A 85 -0.72 12.26 18.48
N THR A 86 -1.27 11.04 18.46
CA THR A 86 -0.46 9.81 18.57
C THR A 86 0.30 9.59 17.27
N TYR A 87 1.62 9.41 17.35
CA TYR A 87 2.43 9.01 16.21
C TYR A 87 2.24 7.54 15.87
N PHE A 88 2.36 7.23 14.59
CA PHE A 88 2.35 5.88 14.09
C PHE A 88 3.26 5.73 12.88
N ASP A 89 3.79 4.52 12.72
CA ASP A 89 4.58 4.06 11.60
C ASP A 89 3.76 3.09 10.75
N VAL A 90 4.01 3.14 9.45
CA VAL A 90 3.51 2.21 8.46
C VAL A 90 4.67 1.69 7.62
N TRP A 91 4.70 0.37 7.44
CA TRP A 91 5.52 -0.31 6.45
C TRP A 91 4.60 -0.98 5.44
N ILE A 92 4.78 -0.69 4.16
CA ILE A 92 4.00 -1.26 3.07
C ILE A 92 4.92 -1.65 1.91
N THR A 93 4.64 -2.79 1.27
CA THR A 93 5.29 -3.15 0.01
C THR A 93 4.41 -2.69 -1.15
N ILE A 94 4.97 -1.85 -2.02
CA ILE A 94 4.31 -1.35 -3.23
C ILE A 94 4.89 -2.12 -4.41
N TYR A 95 4.03 -2.66 -5.27
CA TYR A 95 4.42 -3.40 -6.48
C TYR A 95 3.99 -2.62 -7.73
N TRP A 96 4.84 -2.60 -8.74
CA TRP A 96 4.56 -1.96 -10.03
C TRP A 96 5.30 -2.67 -11.16
N ASN A 97 4.88 -2.38 -12.40
CA ASN A 97 5.46 -2.98 -13.61
C ASN A 97 5.55 -4.51 -13.50
N CYS A 98 4.43 -5.12 -13.15
CA CYS A 98 4.31 -6.57 -13.05
C CYS A 98 4.10 -7.15 -14.46
N ASP A 99 5.06 -7.93 -14.95
CA ASP A 99 4.92 -8.61 -16.23
C ASP A 99 3.98 -9.82 -16.10
N THR A 100 3.13 -10.01 -17.11
CA THR A 100 2.25 -11.18 -17.24
C THR A 100 2.65 -11.95 -18.50
N GLU A 101 3.62 -12.86 -18.41
CA GLU A 101 3.96 -13.72 -19.54
C GLU A 101 2.97 -14.90 -19.68
N GLY A 102 2.27 -14.95 -20.83
CA GLY A 102 1.62 -16.19 -21.31
C GLY A 102 0.43 -16.73 -20.50
N GLY A 103 -0.23 -15.91 -19.68
CA GLY A 103 -1.37 -16.33 -18.86
C GLY A 103 -0.99 -17.26 -17.69
N ALA A 104 0.31 -17.34 -17.36
CA ALA A 104 0.81 -18.03 -16.18
C ALA A 104 1.54 -17.05 -15.28
N VAL A 105 1.32 -17.17 -13.97
CA VAL A 105 1.84 -16.26 -12.94
C VAL A 105 3.37 -16.39 -12.86
N VAL A 106 4.08 -15.49 -13.54
CA VAL A 106 5.47 -15.15 -13.20
C VAL A 106 5.46 -13.67 -12.88
N ALA A 107 4.97 -13.32 -11.69
CA ALA A 107 4.89 -11.93 -11.26
C ALA A 107 6.28 -11.41 -10.88
N ASP A 108 7.17 -11.26 -11.87
CA ASP A 108 8.37 -10.44 -11.76
C ASP A 108 7.91 -8.97 -11.75
N CYS A 109 7.46 -8.54 -10.58
CA CYS A 109 7.14 -7.15 -10.29
C CYS A 109 8.38 -6.45 -9.75
N ASN A 110 8.52 -5.17 -10.08
CA ASN A 110 9.31 -4.31 -9.22
C ASN A 110 8.59 -4.14 -7.88
N SER A 111 9.36 -4.10 -6.79
CA SER A 111 8.80 -3.88 -5.46
C SER A 111 9.72 -3.05 -4.59
N GLU A 112 9.13 -2.28 -3.69
CA GLU A 112 9.84 -1.51 -2.68
C GLU A 112 9.04 -1.50 -1.38
N ILE A 113 9.75 -1.76 -0.27
CA ILE A 113 9.20 -1.62 1.07
C ILE A 113 9.39 -0.17 1.48
N VAL A 114 8.28 0.54 1.65
CA VAL A 114 8.27 1.93 2.07
C VAL A 114 7.89 2.01 3.54
N HIS A 115 8.70 2.73 4.31
CA HIS A 115 8.37 3.17 5.67
C HIS A 115 7.88 4.61 5.63
N HIS A 116 6.80 4.90 6.35
CA HIS A 116 6.28 6.23 6.55
C HIS A 116 5.84 6.41 8.00
N ARG A 117 6.13 7.58 8.58
CA ARG A 117 5.71 7.95 9.94
C ARG A 117 4.87 9.22 9.87
N ASP A 118 3.71 9.19 10.50
CA ASP A 118 2.82 10.35 10.64
C ASP A 118 2.14 10.32 12.03
N PHE A 119 1.19 11.22 12.28
CA PHE A 119 0.40 11.27 13.50
C PHE A 119 -1.10 11.36 13.21
N VAL A 120 -1.92 10.90 14.17
CA VAL A 120 -3.38 10.96 14.04
C VAL A 120 -3.86 12.42 14.08
N LYS A 121 -4.46 12.90 12.99
CA LYS A 121 -4.95 14.28 12.82
C LYS A 121 -6.25 14.57 13.58
#